data_AF-W6JH14-F1
#
_entry.id   AF-W6JH14-F1
#
_cell.length_a   1.000
_cell.length_b   1.000
_cell.length_c   1.000
_cell.angle_alpha   90.00
_cell.angle_beta   90.00
_cell.angle_gamma   90.00
#
_symmetry.space_group_name_H-M   'P 1'
#
loop_
_entity.id
_entity.type
_entity.pdbx_description
1 polymer ?
#
loop_
_entity_poly.entity_id
_entity_poly.type
_entity_poly.pdbx_seq_one_letter_code
_entity_poly.pdbx_strand_id
1 'polypeptide(L)' 'MRVHLYDDCAGVLYLASGRTISINPRQFCSVIEAQEVITDWAKRLGIIGQNDTISAYS' A
#
# COMPACT_ATOMS: atom_id res chain seq x y z
N MET A 1 10.69 -10.94 -4.34
CA MET A 1 9.69 -10.44 -3.38
C MET A 1 10.22 -9.17 -2.78
N ARG A 2 9.55 -8.04 -3.05
CA ARG A 2 9.83 -6.75 -2.42
C ARG A 2 8.71 -6.40 -1.44
N VAL A 3 9.07 -5.64 -0.42
CA VAL A 3 8.13 -5.08 0.54
C VAL A 3 7.98 -3.59 0.24
N HIS A 4 6.74 -3.16 0.10
CA HIS A 4 6.32 -1.79 -0.04
C HIS A 4 5.67 -1.37 1.28
N LEU A 5 5.56 -0.07 1.54
CA LEU A 5 5.17 0.43 2.84
C LEU A 5 4.01 1.40 2.71
N TYR A 6 2.89 1.11 3.38
CA TYR A 6 1.77 2.04 3.52
C TYR A 6 1.79 2.67 4.91
N ASP A 7 1.90 3.99 4.96
CA ASP A 7 1.78 4.83 6.16
C ASP A 7 0.36 5.38 6.23
N ASP A 8 -0.44 4.86 7.15
CA ASP A 8 -1.85 5.25 7.29
C ASP A 8 -2.01 6.66 7.86
N CYS A 9 -1.12 7.06 8.77
CA CYS A 9 -1.12 8.41 9.34
C CYS A 9 -0.80 9.47 8.28
N ALA A 10 0.16 9.19 7.40
CA ALA A 10 0.53 10.09 6.30
C ALA A 10 -0.40 9.96 5.08
N GLY A 11 -1.10 8.83 4.94
CA GLY A 11 -1.86 8.51 3.73
C GLY A 11 -0.95 8.32 2.51
N VAL A 12 0.19 7.64 2.68
CA VAL A 12 1.20 7.49 1.62
C VAL A 12 1.65 6.03 1.47
N LEU A 13 1.63 5.54 0.25
CA LEU A 13 2.28 4.29 -0.15
C LEU A 13 3.67 4.57 -0.72
N TYR A 14 4.70 4.09 -0.04
CA TYR A 14 6.10 4.12 -0.48
C TYR A 14 6.44 2.85 -1.23
N LEU A 15 6.85 3.00 -2.49
CA LEU A 15 7.28 1.88 -3.31
C LEU A 15 8.77 1.62 -3.15
N ALA A 16 9.19 0.35 -3.24
CA ALA A 16 10.60 -0.02 -3.22
C ALA A 16 11.45 0.61 -4.35
N SER A 17 10.81 1.18 -5.37
CA SER A 17 11.46 1.97 -6.42
C SER A 17 11.82 3.41 -6.00
N GLY A 18 11.43 3.84 -4.80
CA GLY A 18 11.58 5.22 -4.31
C GLY A 18 10.42 6.15 -4.69
N ARG A 19 9.44 5.67 -5.47
CA ARG A 19 8.23 6.43 -5.82
C ARG A 19 7.23 6.40 -4.67
N THR A 20 6.43 7.45 -4.54
CA THR A 20 5.34 7.54 -3.57
C THR A 20 3.99 7.71 -4.28
N ILE A 21 2.93 7.23 -3.64
CA ILE A 21 1.54 7.38 -4.10
C ILE A 21 0.69 7.83 -2.90
N SER A 22 -0.08 8.90 -3.09
CA SER A 22 -1.04 9.35 -2.08
C SER A 22 -2.26 8.43 -2.07
N ILE A 23 -2.66 8.01 -0.87
CA ILE A 23 -3.83 7.18 -0.59
C ILE A 23 -4.67 7.93 0.44
N ASN A 24 -5.99 7.94 0.29
CA ASN A 24 -6.86 8.58 1.28
C ASN A 24 -7.18 7.57 2.40
N PRO A 25 -6.62 7.72 3.62
CA PRO A 25 -6.82 6.75 4.70
C PRO A 25 -8.29 6.67 5.16
N ARG A 26 -9.08 7.74 4.94
CA ARG A 26 -10.52 7.78 5.28
C ARG A 26 -11.38 6.82 4.44
N GLN A 27 -10.80 6.15 3.45
CA GLN A 27 -11.48 5.14 2.64
C GLN A 27 -11.53 3.77 3.32
N PHE A 28 -10.79 3.57 4.40
CA PHE A 28 -10.67 2.27 5.08
C PHE A 28 -11.12 2.37 6.53
N CYS A 29 -11.68 1.28 7.06
CA CYS A 29 -12.11 1.21 8.47
C CYS A 29 -10.97 0.82 9.41
N SER A 30 -9.89 0.23 8.88
CA SER A 30 -8.70 -0.14 9.66
C SER A 30 -7.44 -0.23 8.81
N VAL A 31 -6.27 -0.17 9.45
CA VAL A 31 -4.96 -0.34 8.79
C VAL A 31 -4.80 -1.73 8.16
N ILE A 32 -5.38 -2.77 8.77
CA ILE A 32 -5.36 -4.14 8.24
C ILE A 32 -6.16 -4.21 6.94
N GLU A 33 -7.38 -3.66 6.94
CA GLU A 33 -8.20 -3.57 5.73
C GLU A 33 -7.50 -2.75 4.64
N ALA A 34 -6.91 -1.60 5.00
CA ALA A 34 -6.15 -0.79 4.07
C ALA A 34 -5.00 -1.58 3.44
N GLN A 35 -4.25 -2.35 4.24
CA GLN A 35 -3.17 -3.19 3.74
C GLN A 35 -3.65 -4.18 2.67
N GLU A 36 -4.73 -4.91 2.94
CA GLU A 36 -5.27 -5.91 2.02
C GLU A 36 -5.79 -5.26 0.73
N VAL A 37 -6.62 -4.24 0.86
CA VAL A 37 -7.25 -3.56 -0.28
C VAL A 37 -6.20 -2.86 -1.16
N ILE A 38 -5.24 -2.15 -0.56
CA ILE A 38 -4.18 -1.48 -1.31
C ILE A 38 -3.26 -2.51 -1.98
N THR A 39 -2.96 -3.65 -1.33
CA THR A 39 -2.15 -4.71 -1.93
C THR A 39 -2.81 -5.26 -3.19
N ASP A 40 -4.08 -5.62 -3.10
CA ASP A 40 -4.84 -6.15 -4.22
C ASP A 40 -4.99 -5.12 -5.35
N TRP A 41 -5.32 -3.88 -5.00
CA TRP A 41 -5.42 -2.77 -5.95
C TRP A 41 -4.09 -2.53 -6.69
N ALA A 42 -2.97 -2.48 -5.96
CA ALA A 42 -1.65 -2.23 -6.53
C ALA A 42 -1.20 -3.37 -7.46
N LYS A 43 -1.52 -4.63 -7.11
CA LYS A 43 -1.25 -5.80 -7.97
C LYS A 43 -2.09 -5.80 -9.24
N ARG A 44 -3.39 -5.48 -9.14
CA ARG A 44 -4.30 -5.41 -10.29
C ARG A 44 -3.89 -4.34 -11.29
N LEU A 45 -3.36 -3.21 -10.81
CA LEU A 45 -2.87 -2.13 -11.67
C LEU A 45 -1.41 -2.30 -12.13
N GLY A 46 -0.71 -3.35 -11.67
CA GLY A 46 0.70 -3.57 -12.01
C GLY A 46 1.65 -2.52 -11.40
N ILE A 47 1.23 -1.84 -10.34
CA ILE A 47 2.06 -0.88 -9.59
C ILE A 47 3.17 -1.64 -8.84
N ILE A 48 2.84 -2.82 -8.31
CA ILE A 48 3.76 -3.76 -7.66
C ILE A 48 3.69 -5.12 -8.35
N GLY A 49 4.70 -5.97 -8.14
CA GLY A 49 4.72 -7.33 -8.67
C GLY A 49 3.70 -8.24 -7.99
N GLN A 50 3.29 -9.31 -8.68
CA GLN A 50 2.33 -10.29 -8.12
C GLN A 50 2.85 -10.98 -6.84
N ASN A 51 4.18 -11.10 -6.73
CA ASN A 51 4.87 -11.69 -5.58
C ASN A 51 5.38 -10.64 -4.57
N ASP A 52 4.99 -9.37 -4.73
CA ASP A 52 5.32 -8.30 -3.78
C ASP A 52 4.21 -8.17 -2.74
N THR A 53 4.53 -7.48 -1.65
CA THR A 53 3.61 -7.25 -0.53
C THR A 53 3.68 -5.81 -0.03
N ILE A 54 2.61 -5.34 0.61
CA ILE A 54 2.56 -4.07 1.31
C ILE A 54 2.48 -4.37 2.80
N SER A 55 3.36 -3.77 3.58
CA SER A 55 3.23 -3.68 5.03
C SER A 55 2.59 -2.35 5.38
N ALA A 56 1.57 -2.38 6.23
CA ALA A 56 0.90 -1.18 6.70
C ALA A 56 1.21 -0.91 8.18
N TYR A 57 1.31 0.37 8.54
CA TYR A 57 1.40 0.80 9.94
C TYR A 57 0.59 2.07 10.17
N SER A 58 0.18 2.25 11.43
CA SER A 58 -0.41 3.47 11.98
C SER A 58 0.64 4.17 12.83
#